data_AF-A0A7R8ZUL8-F1
#
_entry.id   AF-A0A7R8ZUL8-F1
#
_cell.length_a   1.000
_cell.length_b   1.000
_cell.length_c   1.000
_cell.angle_alpha   90.00
_cell.angle_beta   90.00
_cell.angle_gamma   90.00
#
_symmetry.space_group_name_H-M   'P 1'
#
loop_
_entity.id
_entity.type
_entity.pdbx_description
1 polymer ?
#
loop_
_entity_poly.entity_id
_entity_poly.type
_entity_poly.pdbx_seq_one_letter_code
_entity_poly.pdbx_strand_id
1 'polypeptide(L)'
;MGWATEVRRKRHIQFQRIRKKLSTPDGTLMTPARHRIVSLSICQLLDELQEGKILPTEVLHAYQAKSLECNDRLNCITEYLEEAEDAAAALDHCPTRGPLHGLPISIKENFQLKNHVVTLGLANRVPEPPSEETAVFPGVLVELGCIPFCRTNVPQGMFTWGCSNALFGATKNAHNPSRTAGGSCGGECALVGAGGSPIGLGGDLLGSARIPAHFNGCVSLKVSPDRISTRGIFSLVTDIPGCTYNAYDEGWGR
;
A
#
# COMPACT_ATOMS: atom_id res chain seq x y z
N MET A 1 22.43 -16.76 9.42
CA MET A 1 21.04 -16.62 8.92
C MET A 1 21.05 -15.48 7.91
N GLY A 2 20.62 -15.70 6.66
CA GLY A 2 20.69 -14.65 5.63
C GLY A 2 19.61 -13.56 5.83
N TRP A 3 19.88 -12.33 5.38
CA TRP A 3 18.95 -11.19 5.51
C TRP A 3 17.52 -11.50 5.03
N ALA A 4 17.38 -12.24 3.92
CA ALA A 4 16.07 -12.64 3.39
C ALA A 4 15.27 -13.51 4.38
N THR A 5 15.92 -14.44 5.08
CA THR A 5 15.25 -15.29 6.07
C THR A 5 14.74 -14.45 7.24
N GLU A 6 15.55 -13.50 7.72
CA GLU A 6 15.18 -12.65 8.84
C GLU A 6 14.04 -11.70 8.48
N VAL A 7 14.10 -11.05 7.31
CA VAL A 7 13.02 -10.19 6.81
C VAL A 7 11.70 -10.95 6.68
N ARG A 8 11.72 -12.16 6.08
CA ARG A 8 10.52 -12.99 5.95
C ARG A 8 9.97 -13.44 7.30
N ARG A 9 10.84 -13.76 8.26
CA ARG A 9 10.45 -14.13 9.63
C ARG A 9 9.75 -12.97 10.33
N LYS A 10 10.35 -11.77 10.33
CA LYS A 10 9.74 -10.55 10.92
C LYS A 10 8.40 -10.22 10.28
N ARG A 11 8.34 -10.22 8.94
CA ARG A 11 7.11 -10.01 8.17
C ARG A 11 6.02 -11.02 8.55
N HIS A 12 6.35 -12.31 8.62
CA HIS A 12 5.40 -13.35 9.01
C HIS A 12 4.84 -13.12 10.42
N ILE A 13 5.70 -12.82 11.40
CA ILE A 13 5.28 -12.54 12.78
C ILE A 13 4.35 -11.32 12.83
N GLN A 14 4.72 -10.24 12.14
CA GLN A 14 3.89 -9.03 12.07
C GLN A 14 2.50 -9.34 11.51
N PHE A 15 2.44 -10.08 10.40
CA PHE A 15 1.18 -10.39 9.72
C PHE A 15 0.30 -11.30 10.57
N GLN A 16 0.88 -12.26 11.30
CA GLN A 16 0.13 -13.09 12.24
C GLN A 16 -0.41 -12.29 13.43
N ARG A 17 0.34 -11.29 13.93
CA ARG A 17 -0.15 -10.41 15.01
C ARG A 17 -1.36 -9.60 14.56
N ILE A 18 -1.30 -9.00 13.37
CA ILE A 18 -2.43 -8.23 12.82
C ILE A 18 -3.62 -9.14 12.55
N ARG A 19 -3.39 -10.31 11.93
CA ARG A 19 -4.44 -11.32 11.73
C ARG A 19 -5.12 -11.70 13.03
N LYS A 20 -4.36 -12.03 14.06
CA LYS A 20 -4.89 -12.39 15.39
C LYS A 20 -5.70 -11.25 16.02
N LYS A 21 -5.25 -10.00 15.86
CA LYS A 21 -5.97 -8.82 16.36
C LYS A 21 -7.33 -8.65 15.66
N LEU A 22 -7.37 -8.88 14.34
CA LEU A 22 -8.55 -8.62 13.52
C LEU A 22 -9.53 -9.80 13.49
N SER A 23 -9.07 -11.03 13.64
CA SER A 23 -9.90 -12.23 13.63
C SER A 23 -10.93 -12.19 14.76
N THR A 24 -12.18 -12.49 14.43
CA THR A 24 -13.24 -12.77 15.39
C THR A 24 -12.93 -14.08 16.16
N PRO A 25 -13.66 -14.40 17.25
CA PRO A 25 -13.42 -15.63 18.02
C PRO A 25 -13.50 -16.94 17.21
N ASP A 26 -14.30 -16.96 16.14
CA ASP A 26 -14.42 -18.05 15.16
C ASP A 26 -13.34 -18.03 14.06
N GLY A 27 -12.42 -17.05 14.09
CA GLY A 27 -11.30 -16.93 13.17
C GLY A 27 -11.59 -16.10 11.91
N THR A 28 -12.81 -15.58 11.74
CA THR A 28 -13.23 -14.83 10.55
C THR A 28 -12.51 -13.47 10.47
N LEU A 29 -11.83 -13.22 9.34
CA LEU A 29 -11.22 -11.92 9.04
C LEU A 29 -12.20 -10.96 8.36
N MET A 30 -12.89 -11.40 7.31
CA MET A 30 -13.84 -10.54 6.60
C MET A 30 -15.25 -10.75 7.14
N THR A 31 -15.64 -9.90 8.09
CA THR A 31 -17.02 -9.86 8.60
C THR A 31 -17.94 -9.16 7.60
N PRO A 32 -19.28 -9.33 7.69
CA PRO A 32 -20.22 -8.61 6.82
C PRO A 32 -20.04 -7.09 6.85
N ALA A 33 -19.72 -6.51 8.01
CA ALA A 33 -19.43 -5.09 8.15
C ALA A 33 -18.16 -4.67 7.38
N ARG A 34 -17.08 -5.44 7.50
CA ARG A 34 -15.83 -5.19 6.74
C ARG A 34 -16.05 -5.35 5.24
N HIS A 35 -16.84 -6.34 4.82
CA HIS A 35 -17.23 -6.50 3.41
C HIS A 35 -17.99 -5.29 2.87
N ARG A 36 -18.95 -4.75 3.62
CA ARG A 36 -19.66 -3.52 3.24
C ARG A 36 -18.68 -2.37 3.02
N ILE A 37 -17.78 -2.13 3.99
CA ILE A 37 -16.84 -1.01 3.91
C ILE A 37 -15.95 -1.10 2.67
N VAL A 38 -15.35 -2.28 2.40
CA VAL A 38 -14.44 -2.43 1.24
C VAL A 38 -15.16 -2.48 -0.11
N SER A 39 -16.49 -2.60 -0.13
CA SER A 39 -17.30 -2.51 -1.34
C SER A 39 -17.74 -1.08 -1.69
N LEU A 40 -17.52 -0.10 -0.80
CA LEU A 40 -17.82 1.29 -1.10
C LEU A 40 -16.84 1.83 -2.14
N SER A 41 -17.33 2.64 -3.08
CA SER A 41 -16.45 3.48 -3.89
C SER A 41 -15.68 4.46 -3.00
N ILE A 42 -14.54 4.97 -3.47
CA ILE A 42 -13.72 5.93 -2.71
C ILE A 42 -14.54 7.16 -2.30
N CYS A 43 -15.41 7.67 -3.19
CA CYS A 43 -16.29 8.80 -2.89
C CYS A 43 -17.27 8.47 -1.76
N GLN A 44 -17.97 7.33 -1.84
CA GLN A 44 -18.88 6.89 -0.78
C GLN A 44 -18.17 6.66 0.55
N LEU A 45 -16.97 6.06 0.50
CA LEU A 45 -16.15 5.83 1.68
C LEU A 45 -15.78 7.15 2.37
N LEU A 46 -15.34 8.14 1.59
CA LEU A 46 -15.05 9.48 2.08
C LEU A 46 -16.31 10.16 2.62
N ASP A 47 -17.44 10.11 1.92
CA ASP A 47 -18.70 10.71 2.38
C ASP A 47 -19.12 10.11 3.74
N GLU A 48 -19.09 8.78 3.88
CA GLU A 48 -19.44 8.12 5.15
C GLU A 48 -18.45 8.45 6.29
N LEU A 49 -17.15 8.60 5.99
CA LEU A 49 -16.13 9.06 6.95
C LEU A 49 -16.35 10.52 7.36
N GLN A 50 -16.66 11.41 6.41
CA GLN A 50 -16.93 12.83 6.65
C GLN A 50 -18.20 13.03 7.47
N GLU A 51 -19.22 12.20 7.27
CA GLU A 51 -20.47 12.21 8.04
C GLU A 51 -20.33 11.49 9.39
N GLY A 52 -19.27 10.70 9.59
CA GLY A 52 -19.05 9.92 10.80
C GLY A 52 -19.98 8.71 10.92
N LYS A 53 -20.51 8.22 9.79
CA LYS A 53 -21.30 6.98 9.73
C LYS A 53 -20.44 5.73 9.95
N ILE A 54 -19.15 5.83 9.60
CA ILE A 54 -18.11 4.83 9.85
C ILE A 54 -16.90 5.56 10.43
N LEU A 55 -16.16 4.88 11.31
CA LEU A 55 -14.97 5.43 11.94
C LEU A 55 -13.70 5.09 11.14
N PRO A 56 -12.68 5.98 11.12
CA PRO A 56 -11.36 5.68 10.60
C PRO A 56 -10.77 4.34 11.06
N THR A 57 -10.92 3.96 12.34
CA THR A 57 -10.47 2.65 12.84
C THR A 57 -11.22 1.48 12.20
N GLU A 58 -12.54 1.57 12.02
CA GLU A 58 -13.34 0.56 11.35
C GLU A 58 -12.91 0.38 9.89
N VAL A 59 -12.64 1.50 9.21
CA VAL A 59 -12.16 1.51 7.82
C VAL A 59 -10.76 0.91 7.73
N LEU A 60 -9.84 1.31 8.60
CA LEU A 60 -8.49 0.74 8.65
C LEU A 60 -8.54 -0.77 8.86
N HIS A 61 -9.32 -1.26 9.82
CA HIS A 61 -9.43 -2.68 10.12
C HIS A 61 -10.07 -3.47 8.98
N ALA A 62 -11.06 -2.89 8.28
CA ALA A 62 -11.64 -3.50 7.09
C ALA A 62 -10.60 -3.69 5.98
N TYR A 63 -9.81 -2.65 5.69
CA TYR A 63 -8.77 -2.73 4.66
C TYR A 63 -7.57 -3.58 5.07
N GLN A 64 -7.13 -3.56 6.34
CA GLN A 64 -6.09 -4.49 6.82
C GLN A 64 -6.53 -5.97 6.74
N ALA A 65 -7.79 -6.27 7.04
CA ALA A 65 -8.33 -7.62 6.91
C ALA A 65 -8.35 -8.06 5.44
N LYS A 66 -8.86 -7.20 4.54
CA LYS A 66 -8.91 -7.47 3.11
C LYS A 66 -7.52 -7.59 2.49
N SER A 67 -6.58 -6.75 2.91
CA SER A 67 -5.20 -6.75 2.44
C SER A 67 -4.44 -8.00 2.88
N LEU A 68 -4.73 -8.55 4.07
CA LEU A 68 -4.20 -9.85 4.51
C LEU A 68 -4.66 -10.98 3.59
N GLU A 69 -5.96 -11.08 3.29
CA GLU A 69 -6.49 -12.09 2.34
C GLU A 69 -5.87 -11.94 0.94
N CYS A 70 -5.75 -10.71 0.44
CA CYS A 70 -5.11 -10.44 -0.83
C CYS A 70 -3.64 -10.87 -0.82
N ASN A 71 -2.92 -10.53 0.25
CA ASN A 71 -1.50 -10.83 0.37
C ASN A 71 -1.21 -12.34 0.50
N ASP A 72 -2.06 -13.13 1.14
CA ASP A 72 -1.90 -14.59 1.19
C ASP A 72 -1.84 -15.20 -0.22
N ARG A 73 -2.64 -14.66 -1.14
CA ARG A 73 -2.70 -15.11 -2.54
C ARG A 73 -1.62 -14.49 -3.41
N LEU A 74 -1.31 -13.21 -3.19
CA LEU A 74 -0.58 -12.37 -4.14
C LEU A 74 0.84 -12.01 -3.70
N ASN A 75 1.17 -12.11 -2.41
CA ASN A 75 2.45 -11.70 -1.85
C ASN A 75 2.85 -10.27 -2.28
N CYS A 76 1.94 -9.31 -2.07
CA CYS A 76 2.07 -7.93 -2.53
C CYS A 76 2.52 -6.92 -1.45
N ILE A 77 2.47 -7.29 -0.16
CA ILE A 77 2.77 -6.39 0.97
C ILE A 77 4.13 -6.75 1.59
N THR A 78 5.01 -5.78 1.81
CA THR A 78 6.32 -5.99 2.47
C THR A 78 6.23 -5.86 3.99
N GLU A 79 5.48 -4.88 4.47
CA GLU A 79 5.21 -4.61 5.88
C GLU A 79 3.89 -3.85 6.08
N TYR A 80 3.30 -3.97 7.26
CA TYR A 80 2.25 -3.06 7.74
C TYR A 80 2.87 -1.96 8.59
N LEU A 81 2.27 -0.77 8.53
CA LEU A 81 2.69 0.39 9.31
C LEU A 81 1.98 0.34 10.67
N GLU A 82 2.74 0.24 11.75
CA GLU A 82 2.17 0.06 13.10
C GLU A 82 1.50 1.35 13.59
N GLU A 83 2.06 2.49 13.18
CA GLU A 83 1.54 3.83 13.47
C GLU A 83 0.16 4.10 12.85
N ALA A 84 -0.28 3.28 11.90
CA ALA A 84 -1.60 3.42 11.27
C ALA A 84 -2.74 3.29 12.29
N GLU A 85 -2.57 2.46 13.31
CA GLU A 85 -3.57 2.24 14.36
C GLU A 85 -3.75 3.48 15.24
N ASP A 86 -2.63 4.06 15.68
CA ASP A 86 -2.64 5.27 16.49
C ASP A 86 -3.18 6.46 15.68
N ALA A 87 -2.82 6.54 14.39
CA ALA A 87 -3.35 7.56 13.49
C ALA A 87 -4.87 7.42 13.28
N ALA A 88 -5.37 6.20 13.07
CA ALA A 88 -6.81 5.95 12.95
C ALA A 88 -7.57 6.33 14.23
N ALA A 89 -7.09 5.87 15.39
CA ALA A 89 -7.70 6.17 16.68
C ALA A 89 -7.71 7.67 17.00
N ALA A 90 -6.65 8.39 16.63
CA ALA A 90 -6.61 9.84 16.76
C ALA A 90 -7.64 10.55 15.86
N LEU A 91 -7.90 10.00 14.67
CA LEU A 91 -8.87 10.55 13.72
C LEU A 91 -10.32 10.26 14.10
N ASP A 92 -10.62 9.14 14.75
CA ASP A 92 -11.98 8.81 15.25
C ASP A 92 -12.58 9.94 16.10
N HIS A 93 -11.75 10.64 16.85
CA HIS A 93 -12.14 11.71 17.77
C HIS A 93 -11.73 13.11 17.29
N CYS A 94 -11.21 13.23 16.06
CA CYS A 94 -10.76 14.51 15.55
C CYS A 94 -11.97 15.39 15.18
N PRO A 95 -12.14 16.57 15.81
CA PRO A 95 -13.27 17.45 15.53
C PRO A 95 -13.20 18.09 14.14
N THR A 96 -11.99 18.18 13.56
CA THR A 96 -11.76 18.77 12.25
C THR A 96 -11.39 17.68 11.27
N ARG A 97 -12.25 17.44 10.27
CA ARG A 97 -12.02 16.44 9.23
C ARG A 97 -11.40 17.10 8.00
N GLY A 98 -10.19 16.66 7.62
CA GLY A 98 -9.56 17.04 6.35
C GLY A 98 -10.24 16.37 5.15
N PRO A 99 -9.93 16.76 3.90
CA PRO A 99 -10.62 16.25 2.72
C PRO A 99 -10.43 14.75 2.48
N LEU A 100 -9.39 14.14 3.05
CA LEU A 100 -9.10 12.70 2.94
C LEU A 100 -9.18 11.98 4.29
N HIS A 101 -9.93 12.55 5.24
CA HIS A 101 -10.06 12.06 6.61
C HIS A 101 -10.32 10.55 6.67
N GLY A 102 -9.42 9.83 7.34
CA GLY A 102 -9.54 8.40 7.61
C GLY A 102 -9.30 7.48 6.42
N LEU A 103 -8.97 8.01 5.23
CA LEU A 103 -8.78 7.18 4.04
C LEU A 103 -7.47 6.38 4.14
N PRO A 104 -7.51 5.03 4.15
CA PRO A 104 -6.30 4.23 4.20
C PRO A 104 -5.62 4.21 2.83
N ILE A 105 -4.30 4.35 2.80
CA ILE A 105 -3.51 4.33 1.56
C ILE A 105 -2.34 3.34 1.64
N SER A 106 -2.08 2.62 0.55
CA SER A 106 -0.88 1.78 0.40
C SER A 106 0.26 2.58 -0.25
N ILE A 107 1.50 2.27 0.14
CA ILE A 107 2.67 3.02 -0.33
C ILE A 107 3.72 2.07 -0.90
N LYS A 108 4.17 2.31 -2.14
CA LYS A 108 5.26 1.55 -2.73
C LYS A 108 6.52 1.64 -1.87
N GLU A 109 7.23 0.53 -1.73
CA GLU A 109 8.37 0.42 -0.81
C GLU A 109 9.56 1.37 -1.09
N ASN A 110 9.59 2.10 -2.22
CA ASN A 110 10.66 3.06 -2.49
C ASN A 110 10.43 4.48 -1.94
N PHE A 111 9.28 4.75 -1.31
CA PHE A 111 9.02 6.04 -0.66
C PHE A 111 9.60 6.06 0.75
N GLN A 112 10.35 7.08 1.15
CA GLN A 112 10.77 7.23 2.55
C GLN A 112 9.55 7.38 3.45
N LEU A 113 9.54 6.60 4.53
CA LEU A 113 8.58 6.75 5.64
C LEU A 113 9.41 6.73 6.92
N LYS A 114 9.16 7.70 7.79
CA LYS A 114 9.87 7.83 9.07
C LYS A 114 9.81 6.51 9.85
N ASN A 115 10.94 6.07 10.41
CA ASN A 115 11.12 4.80 11.14
C ASN A 115 11.07 3.53 10.27
N HIS A 116 11.02 3.63 8.94
CA HIS A 116 11.05 2.47 8.03
C HIS A 116 12.26 2.48 7.10
N VAL A 117 12.75 1.29 6.78
CA VAL A 117 13.89 1.06 5.87
C VAL A 117 13.39 0.88 4.44
N VAL A 118 14.08 1.52 3.48
CA VAL A 118 13.83 1.34 2.05
C VAL A 118 14.85 0.36 1.46
N THR A 119 14.44 -0.88 1.21
CA THR A 119 15.33 -1.96 0.76
C THR A 119 15.46 -2.04 -0.76
N LEU A 120 14.44 -1.65 -1.53
CA LEU A 120 14.39 -1.82 -2.99
C LEU A 120 14.56 -3.29 -3.43
N GLY A 121 14.30 -4.25 -2.54
CA GLY A 121 14.60 -5.66 -2.76
C GLY A 121 16.09 -6.02 -2.72
N LEU A 122 16.96 -5.12 -2.26
CA LEU A 122 18.41 -5.31 -2.18
C LEU A 122 18.86 -5.66 -0.75
N ALA A 123 19.51 -6.81 -0.59
CA ALA A 123 19.87 -7.33 0.72
C ALA A 123 20.89 -6.46 1.49
N ASN A 124 21.75 -5.73 0.79
CA ASN A 124 22.72 -4.81 1.40
C ASN A 124 22.07 -3.56 2.03
N ARG A 125 20.81 -3.25 1.67
CA ARG A 125 20.05 -2.13 2.23
C ARG A 125 19.29 -2.49 3.51
N VAL A 126 19.09 -3.78 3.79
CA VAL A 126 18.41 -4.26 5.01
C VAL A 126 19.05 -3.77 6.32
N PRO A 127 20.39 -3.71 6.46
CA PRO A 127 21.02 -3.17 7.67
C PRO A 127 21.13 -1.63 7.72
N GLU A 128 20.63 -0.91 6.70
CA GLU A 128 20.64 0.57 6.75
C GLU A 128 19.77 1.09 7.90
N PRO A 129 20.10 2.25 8.48
CA PRO A 129 19.25 2.89 9.46
C PRO A 129 17.87 3.22 8.84
N PRO A 130 16.78 3.15 9.62
CA PRO A 130 15.47 3.60 9.17
C PRO A 130 15.49 5.08 8.78
N SER A 131 14.57 5.48 7.90
CA SER A 131 14.45 6.87 7.45
C SER A 131 14.08 7.78 8.63
N GLU A 132 14.71 8.95 8.74
CA GLU A 132 14.39 9.94 9.78
C GLU A 132 13.17 10.80 9.40
N GLU A 133 12.92 10.93 8.10
CA GLU A 133 11.84 11.72 7.51
C GLU A 133 10.89 10.85 6.68
N THR A 134 9.66 11.35 6.50
CA THR A 134 8.70 10.84 5.53
C THR A 134 8.83 11.65 4.24
N ALA A 135 8.73 10.98 3.09
CA ALA A 135 8.72 11.64 1.79
C ALA A 135 7.61 12.70 1.73
N VAL A 136 7.87 13.81 1.03
CA VAL A 136 6.98 14.99 1.06
C VAL A 136 5.55 14.62 0.66
N PHE A 137 5.41 13.82 -0.39
CA PHE A 137 4.11 13.52 -0.94
C PHE A 137 3.20 12.70 -0.01
N PRO A 138 3.60 11.53 0.54
CA PRO A 138 2.80 10.86 1.57
C PRO A 138 2.63 11.71 2.83
N GLY A 139 3.60 12.56 3.20
CA GLY A 139 3.46 13.50 4.33
C GLY A 139 2.30 14.47 4.14
N VAL A 140 2.17 15.08 2.96
CA VAL A 140 1.04 15.96 2.62
C VAL A 140 -0.29 15.21 2.69
N LEU A 141 -0.35 13.95 2.25
CA LEU A 141 -1.58 13.16 2.34
C LEU A 141 -1.99 12.89 3.80
N VAL A 142 -1.02 12.63 4.68
CA VAL A 142 -1.26 12.50 6.12
C VAL A 142 -1.82 13.79 6.70
N GLU A 143 -1.27 14.96 6.33
CA GLU A 143 -1.81 16.27 6.73
C GLU A 143 -3.26 16.50 6.24
N LEU A 144 -3.62 15.92 5.08
CA LEU A 144 -4.99 15.95 4.56
C LEU A 144 -5.93 14.90 5.21
N GLY A 145 -5.41 14.06 6.10
CA GLY A 145 -6.17 13.09 6.89
C GLY A 145 -6.07 11.63 6.43
N CYS A 146 -5.21 11.30 5.45
CA CYS A 146 -4.99 9.91 5.04
C CYS A 146 -4.23 9.10 6.12
N ILE A 147 -4.41 7.78 6.05
CA ILE A 147 -3.73 6.81 6.91
C ILE A 147 -2.90 5.85 6.04
N PRO A 148 -1.60 6.10 5.83
CA PRO A 148 -0.69 5.07 5.35
C PRO A 148 -0.78 3.82 6.23
N PHE A 149 -1.08 2.66 5.65
CA PHE A 149 -1.28 1.44 6.45
C PHE A 149 -0.37 0.27 6.10
N CYS A 150 0.16 0.23 4.89
CA CYS A 150 1.09 -0.81 4.48
C CYS A 150 2.03 -0.36 3.37
N ARG A 151 3.13 -1.08 3.22
CA ARG A 151 4.06 -0.94 2.11
C ARG A 151 3.96 -2.09 1.14
N THR A 152 4.11 -1.81 -0.14
CA THR A 152 3.98 -2.83 -1.18
C THR A 152 5.28 -3.18 -1.90
N ASN A 153 5.34 -4.42 -2.34
CA ASN A 153 6.53 -5.05 -2.89
C ASN A 153 6.94 -4.44 -4.24
N VAL A 154 8.24 -4.49 -4.49
CA VAL A 154 8.89 -3.99 -5.71
C VAL A 154 9.80 -5.07 -6.29
N PRO A 155 10.08 -5.07 -7.60
CA PRO A 155 11.15 -5.92 -8.11
C PRO A 155 12.51 -5.42 -7.63
N GLN A 156 13.50 -6.34 -7.56
CA GLN A 156 14.85 -6.01 -7.14
C GLN A 156 15.45 -4.87 -7.98
N GLY A 157 15.80 -3.77 -7.32
CA GLY A 157 16.34 -2.57 -7.95
C GLY A 157 15.36 -1.79 -8.84
N MET A 158 14.07 -2.17 -8.87
CA MET A 158 13.00 -1.46 -9.56
C MET A 158 13.11 -1.34 -11.10
N PHE A 159 14.16 -1.86 -11.72
CA PHE A 159 14.42 -1.70 -13.15
C PHE A 159 13.97 -2.92 -13.98
N THR A 160 12.70 -3.31 -13.80
CA THR A 160 12.05 -4.38 -14.57
C THR A 160 10.53 -4.24 -14.48
N TRP A 161 9.82 -4.85 -15.43
CA TRP A 161 8.36 -4.93 -15.47
C TRP A 161 7.80 -6.21 -14.84
N GLY A 162 8.65 -7.00 -14.15
CA GLY A 162 8.19 -8.01 -13.18
C GLY A 162 8.07 -7.42 -11.77
N CYS A 163 7.68 -8.24 -10.78
CA CYS A 163 7.70 -7.85 -9.37
C CYS A 163 8.20 -9.01 -8.51
N SER A 164 9.52 -9.15 -8.41
CA SER A 164 10.16 -10.18 -7.59
C SER A 164 11.52 -9.72 -7.08
N ASN A 165 11.86 -10.10 -5.85
CA ASN A 165 13.17 -9.88 -5.26
C ASN A 165 13.52 -10.99 -4.25
N ALA A 166 14.78 -11.08 -3.87
CA ALA A 166 15.27 -12.11 -2.96
C ALA A 166 14.73 -11.98 -1.53
N LEU A 167 14.36 -10.79 -1.08
CA LEU A 167 13.89 -10.54 0.29
C LEU A 167 12.45 -11.02 0.49
N PHE A 168 11.53 -10.53 -0.33
CA PHE A 168 10.08 -10.72 -0.16
C PHE A 168 9.48 -11.76 -1.12
N GLY A 169 10.23 -12.17 -2.15
CA GLY A 169 9.75 -13.10 -3.19
C GLY A 169 8.95 -12.40 -4.30
N ALA A 170 8.26 -13.21 -5.10
CA ALA A 170 7.48 -12.73 -6.24
C ALA A 170 6.06 -12.30 -5.83
N THR A 171 5.62 -11.16 -6.34
CA THR A 171 4.21 -10.72 -6.32
C THR A 171 3.50 -11.26 -7.54
N LYS A 172 2.30 -11.78 -7.34
CA LYS A 172 1.46 -12.38 -8.38
C LYS A 172 0.36 -11.42 -8.83
N ASN A 173 -0.14 -11.64 -10.04
CA ASN A 173 -1.20 -10.83 -10.62
C ASN A 173 -2.55 -11.02 -9.90
N ALA A 174 -3.30 -9.92 -9.73
CA ALA A 174 -4.59 -9.90 -9.02
C ALA A 174 -5.65 -10.83 -9.63
N HIS A 175 -5.67 -11.00 -10.95
CA HIS A 175 -6.66 -11.82 -11.66
C HIS A 175 -6.19 -13.25 -11.90
N ASN A 176 -4.90 -13.47 -12.17
CA ASN A 176 -4.36 -14.81 -12.42
C ASN A 176 -2.98 -15.01 -11.77
N PRO A 177 -2.87 -15.80 -10.69
CA PRO A 177 -1.62 -16.03 -9.98
C PRO A 177 -0.48 -16.65 -10.82
N SER A 178 -0.76 -17.20 -12.01
CA SER A 178 0.24 -17.71 -12.95
C SER A 178 0.86 -16.63 -13.85
N ARG A 179 0.41 -15.37 -13.75
CA ARG A 179 0.87 -14.22 -14.54
C ARG A 179 1.65 -13.24 -13.66
N THR A 180 2.48 -12.42 -14.31
CA THR A 180 3.19 -11.32 -13.64
C THR A 180 2.20 -10.23 -13.18
N ALA A 181 2.45 -9.66 -12.01
CA ALA A 181 1.76 -8.45 -11.55
C ALA A 181 2.20 -7.19 -12.32
N GLY A 182 3.19 -7.27 -13.21
CA GLY A 182 3.81 -6.09 -13.79
C GLY A 182 4.77 -5.42 -12.82
N GLY A 183 5.41 -4.32 -13.22
CA GLY A 183 6.36 -3.62 -12.37
C GLY A 183 6.77 -2.25 -12.90
N SER A 184 7.41 -1.43 -12.08
CA SER A 184 7.90 -1.75 -10.73
C SER A 184 6.91 -1.50 -9.59
N CYS A 185 5.71 -0.97 -9.85
CA CYS A 185 4.61 -0.85 -8.88
C CYS A 185 3.75 -2.12 -8.80
N GLY A 186 4.34 -3.30 -8.94
CA GLY A 186 3.60 -4.57 -9.01
C GLY A 186 2.85 -4.89 -7.71
N GLY A 187 3.47 -4.62 -6.55
CA GLY A 187 2.82 -4.74 -5.24
C GLY A 187 1.57 -3.84 -5.13
N GLU A 188 1.71 -2.55 -5.42
CA GLU A 188 0.60 -1.58 -5.41
C GLU A 188 -0.56 -2.04 -6.28
N CYS A 189 -0.31 -2.28 -7.57
CA CYS A 189 -1.38 -2.60 -8.50
C CYS A 189 -2.02 -3.97 -8.22
N ALA A 190 -1.26 -4.95 -7.73
CA ALA A 190 -1.81 -6.23 -7.31
C ALA A 190 -2.70 -6.10 -6.07
N LEU A 191 -2.32 -5.25 -5.10
CA LEU A 191 -3.12 -5.01 -3.90
C LEU A 191 -4.39 -4.23 -4.23
N VAL A 192 -4.26 -3.12 -4.94
CA VAL A 192 -5.36 -2.23 -5.36
C VAL A 192 -6.32 -2.98 -6.29
N GLY A 193 -5.81 -3.67 -7.32
CA GLY A 193 -6.63 -4.47 -8.25
C GLY A 193 -7.32 -5.69 -7.62
N ALA A 194 -6.92 -6.09 -6.41
CA ALA A 194 -7.58 -7.14 -5.63
C ALA A 194 -8.55 -6.58 -4.56
N GLY A 195 -8.72 -5.24 -4.50
CA GLY A 195 -9.55 -4.55 -3.51
C GLY A 195 -8.93 -4.49 -2.10
N GLY A 196 -7.63 -4.78 -1.96
CA GLY A 196 -6.93 -4.74 -0.67
C GLY A 196 -6.46 -3.34 -0.24
N SER A 197 -6.64 -2.33 -1.09
CA SER A 197 -6.40 -0.93 -0.78
C SER A 197 -7.25 -0.08 -1.75
N PRO A 198 -7.89 1.02 -1.30
CA PRO A 198 -8.70 1.84 -2.18
C PRO A 198 -7.82 2.66 -3.15
N ILE A 199 -6.66 3.10 -2.65
CA ILE A 199 -5.71 3.93 -3.40
C ILE A 199 -4.27 3.60 -2.98
N GLY A 200 -3.37 3.64 -3.95
CA GLY A 200 -1.98 3.30 -3.80
C GLY A 200 -1.04 4.35 -4.38
N LEU A 201 0.10 4.58 -3.74
CA LEU A 201 1.13 5.51 -4.20
C LEU A 201 2.27 4.77 -4.90
N GLY A 202 2.65 5.24 -6.09
CA GLY A 202 3.71 4.64 -6.90
C GLY A 202 4.57 5.68 -7.64
N GLY A 203 5.57 5.19 -8.36
CA GLY A 203 6.38 6.00 -9.26
C GLY A 203 6.42 5.41 -10.67
N ASP A 204 6.51 6.25 -11.69
CA ASP A 204 6.53 5.85 -13.09
C ASP A 204 7.53 6.68 -13.86
N LEU A 205 8.64 6.03 -14.21
CA LEU A 205 9.65 6.56 -15.10
C LEU A 205 9.43 6.06 -16.54
N LEU A 206 9.27 4.74 -16.69
CA LEU A 206 9.15 4.05 -17.99
C LEU A 206 7.89 3.16 -18.07
N GLY A 207 6.79 3.60 -17.47
CA GLY A 207 5.55 2.82 -17.38
C GLY A 207 5.40 2.04 -16.09
N SER A 208 6.23 2.32 -15.08
CA SER A 208 6.30 1.49 -13.87
C SER A 208 5.03 1.48 -13.01
N ALA A 209 4.09 2.40 -13.21
CA ALA A 209 2.74 2.34 -12.65
C ALA A 209 1.70 1.94 -13.70
N ARG A 210 1.81 2.48 -14.92
CA ARG A 210 0.86 2.20 -16.01
C ARG A 210 0.81 0.74 -16.45
N ILE A 211 1.97 0.09 -16.55
CA ILE A 211 2.09 -1.32 -16.95
C ILE A 211 1.46 -2.26 -15.92
N PRO A 212 1.84 -2.21 -14.62
CA PRO A 212 1.20 -3.06 -13.63
C PRO A 212 -0.29 -2.71 -13.44
N ALA A 213 -0.71 -1.46 -13.59
CA ALA A 213 -2.13 -1.11 -13.53
C ALA A 213 -2.94 -1.79 -14.63
N HIS A 214 -2.45 -1.76 -15.87
CA HIS A 214 -3.04 -2.50 -16.99
C HIS A 214 -3.12 -4.01 -16.71
N PHE A 215 -2.07 -4.61 -16.13
CA PHE A 215 -2.05 -6.05 -15.87
C PHE A 215 -2.98 -6.49 -14.75
N ASN A 216 -3.22 -5.65 -13.73
CA ASN A 216 -4.06 -5.99 -12.58
C ASN A 216 -5.45 -5.35 -12.62
N GLY A 217 -5.85 -4.78 -13.76
CA GLY A 217 -7.20 -4.25 -13.95
C GLY A 217 -7.54 -3.06 -13.04
N CYS A 218 -6.57 -2.19 -12.76
CA CYS A 218 -6.80 -0.97 -11.99
C CYS A 218 -6.37 0.29 -12.77
N VAL A 219 -6.74 1.46 -12.24
CA VAL A 219 -6.45 2.75 -12.89
C VAL A 219 -5.14 3.30 -12.35
N SER A 220 -4.34 3.92 -13.23
CA SER A 220 -3.17 4.68 -12.83
C SER A 220 -3.10 6.02 -13.56
N LEU A 221 -2.60 7.05 -12.88
CA LEU A 221 -2.34 8.35 -13.46
C LEU A 221 -0.86 8.71 -13.29
N LYS A 222 -0.16 8.87 -14.42
CA LYS A 222 1.16 9.49 -14.45
C LYS A 222 1.04 10.98 -14.72
N VAL A 223 1.32 11.78 -13.70
CA VAL A 223 1.31 13.24 -13.85
C VAL A 223 2.49 13.73 -14.69
N SER A 224 2.44 15.00 -15.09
CA SER A 224 3.61 15.69 -15.65
C SER A 224 4.75 15.70 -14.61
N PRO A 225 6.03 15.67 -15.06
CA PRO A 225 7.18 15.89 -14.19
C PRO A 225 6.98 17.13 -13.31
N ASP A 226 7.53 17.08 -12.08
CA ASP A 226 7.52 18.16 -11.08
C ASP A 226 6.15 18.66 -10.60
N ARG A 227 5.05 18.09 -11.10
CA ARG A 227 3.69 18.38 -10.59
C ARG A 227 3.52 17.95 -9.12
N ILE A 228 4.28 16.95 -8.70
CA ILE A 228 4.32 16.43 -7.33
C ILE A 228 5.78 16.25 -6.94
N SER A 229 6.10 16.63 -5.70
CA SER A 229 7.45 16.48 -5.16
C SER A 229 7.88 15.02 -5.17
N THR A 230 9.08 14.78 -5.72
CA THR A 230 9.78 13.49 -5.66
C THR A 230 10.72 13.41 -4.45
N ARG A 231 10.78 14.44 -3.59
CA ARG A 231 11.66 14.47 -2.42
C ARG A 231 11.31 13.33 -1.46
N GLY A 232 12.33 12.53 -1.14
CA GLY A 232 12.22 11.35 -0.29
C GLY A 232 11.80 10.08 -1.04
N ILE A 233 11.75 10.09 -2.37
CA ILE A 233 11.53 8.86 -3.17
C ILE A 233 12.87 8.32 -3.64
N PHE A 234 13.20 7.09 -3.24
CA PHE A 234 14.40 6.42 -3.72
C PHE A 234 14.25 5.96 -5.17
N SER A 235 15.31 6.15 -5.94
CA SER A 235 15.48 5.67 -7.31
C SER A 235 16.93 5.21 -7.50
N LEU A 236 17.13 4.13 -8.26
CA LEU A 236 18.46 3.73 -8.72
C LEU A 236 18.87 4.44 -10.03
N VAL A 237 17.92 5.11 -10.67
CA VAL A 237 18.16 5.99 -11.81
C VAL A 237 18.16 7.42 -11.26
N THR A 238 19.35 8.03 -11.16
CA THR A 238 19.46 9.43 -10.74
C THR A 238 19.02 10.35 -11.88
N ASP A 239 18.58 11.57 -11.53
CA ASP A 239 18.37 12.70 -12.46
C ASP A 239 17.12 12.67 -13.38
N ILE A 240 16.08 11.86 -13.10
CA ILE A 240 14.81 11.91 -13.86
C ILE A 240 13.56 11.95 -12.93
N PRO A 241 12.68 12.98 -13.02
CA PRO A 241 11.47 13.08 -12.18
C PRO A 241 10.32 12.13 -12.62
N GLY A 242 9.53 11.61 -11.67
CA GLY A 242 8.27 10.91 -11.95
C GLY A 242 7.50 10.38 -10.73
N CYS A 243 6.31 10.93 -10.44
CA CYS A 243 5.35 10.46 -9.42
C CYS A 243 4.02 10.03 -10.05
N THR A 244 3.34 9.03 -9.48
CA THR A 244 2.03 8.51 -9.96
C THR A 244 1.11 8.03 -8.84
N TYR A 245 -0.19 7.91 -9.14
CA TYR A 245 -1.21 7.33 -8.24
C TYR A 245 -1.93 6.16 -8.91
N ASN A 246 -2.33 5.17 -8.12
CA ASN A 246 -3.20 4.07 -8.54
C ASN A 246 -4.50 4.08 -7.74
N ALA A 247 -5.66 3.92 -8.38
CA ALA A 247 -6.96 3.84 -7.71
C ALA A 247 -7.76 2.63 -8.24
N TYR A 248 -8.60 2.06 -7.39
CA TYR A 248 -9.58 1.02 -7.76
C TYR A 248 -10.99 1.56 -7.57
N ASP A 249 -11.85 1.36 -8.57
CA ASP A 249 -13.27 1.67 -8.51
C ASP A 249 -14.03 0.52 -9.20
N GLU A 250 -14.92 -0.14 -8.46
CA GLU A 250 -15.74 -1.26 -8.97
C GLU A 250 -16.70 -0.84 -10.09
N GLY A 251 -16.91 0.48 -10.30
CA GLY A 251 -17.79 1.03 -11.31
C GLY A 251 -17.38 0.83 -12.78
N TRP A 252 -16.16 0.34 -13.05
CA TRP A 252 -15.60 0.29 -14.41
C TRP A 252 -15.39 -1.13 -14.98
N GLY A 253 -15.90 -2.15 -14.29
CA GLY A 253 -15.69 -3.57 -14.61
C GLY A 253 -16.94 -4.36 -15.00
N ARG A 254 -17.97 -3.73 -15.58
CA ARG A 254 -19.12 -4.43 -16.20
C ARG A 254 -19.26 -4.07 -17.66
#